data_AF-A0A3N5ADF7-F1
#
_entry.id   AF-A0A3N5ADF7-F1
#
_cell.length_a   1.000
_cell.length_b   1.000
_cell.length_c   1.000
_cell.angle_alpha   90.00
_cell.angle_beta   90.00
_cell.angle_gamma   90.00
#
_symmetry.space_group_name_H-M   'P 1'
#
loop_
_entity.id
_entity.type
_entity.pdbx_description
1 polymer ?
#
loop_
_entity_poly.entity_id
_entity_poly.type
_entity_poly.pdbx_seq_one_letter_code
_entity_poly.pdbx_strand_id
1 'polypeptide(L)'
;MVGEPEPIDDSPAGTAFLQATTVEVPGADGVRMYLPLLDGSDQVGVMALTLDTVDDNDRRLLRILAGLVADMLVTKHSYTDQFFRARRREPMSVAAEIHWSLLPPLAMAVPQIAVAGILEPAYDVAGDSFDYALNEDILHVAMVDAMGHGLDAATMATVAVGAYRHARRADIGLSEIYAFMDRAIAEQFGPDPFVTAQMMRLNIATGHLQWVNAGHPAPLLIHDHRVVRQLAGPTTLPVGFGGEEPRISGQMLQRGDRVLCFTDSLIEEHEAGEEQLIHWVNLRCAPSQPRRPRTTTPGTGSLPSRPSPTGGVRRGAADPPGLRGCLGRCPATPHGRRRLTYRPTVSERNSKEPERHGRTQTCSRNANTRTACGPGSRTDEFPAPRRSVGRRPTHGRPVPCGN
;
A
#
# COMPACT_ATOMS: atom_id res chain seq x y z
N MET A 1 -20.89 -13.75 -10.44
CA MET A 1 -20.02 -14.30 -9.36
C MET A 1 -19.62 -13.19 -8.41
N VAL A 2 -19.31 -11.98 -8.92
CA VAL A 2 -19.61 -10.75 -8.16
C VAL A 2 -21.11 -10.74 -7.81
N GLY A 3 -21.46 -10.15 -6.66
CA GLY A 3 -22.83 -9.76 -6.32
C GLY A 3 -23.13 -8.33 -6.79
N GLU A 4 -24.30 -7.81 -6.43
CA GLU A 4 -24.62 -6.40 -6.64
C GLU A 4 -23.74 -5.49 -5.75
N PRO A 5 -23.42 -4.24 -6.17
CA PRO A 5 -22.61 -3.34 -5.36
C PRO A 5 -23.33 -2.88 -4.08
N GLU A 6 -22.87 -3.36 -2.91
CA GLU A 6 -23.27 -2.80 -1.61
C GLU A 6 -22.43 -1.54 -1.28
N PRO A 7 -22.98 -0.53 -0.56
CA PRO A 7 -22.21 0.56 0.02
C PRO A 7 -21.18 0.06 1.06
N ILE A 8 -20.10 0.81 1.29
CA ILE A 8 -19.13 0.50 2.36
C ILE A 8 -19.63 1.02 3.72
N ASP A 9 -20.25 2.20 3.75
CA ASP A 9 -20.91 2.71 4.96
C ASP A 9 -22.29 2.07 5.16
N ASP A 10 -22.68 1.89 6.43
CA ASP A 10 -24.00 1.43 6.89
C ASP A 10 -24.54 0.10 6.31
N SER A 11 -23.73 -0.71 5.62
CA SER A 11 -24.10 -2.06 5.14
C SER A 11 -23.50 -3.20 5.98
N PRO A 12 -24.08 -4.42 5.98
CA PRO A 12 -23.49 -5.58 6.65
C PRO A 12 -22.16 -6.02 6.02
N ALA A 13 -22.04 -5.96 4.70
CA ALA A 13 -20.80 -6.27 4.00
C ALA A 13 -19.70 -5.26 4.35
N GLY A 14 -20.01 -3.96 4.26
CA GLY A 14 -19.10 -2.88 4.61
C GLY A 14 -18.68 -2.91 6.08
N THR A 15 -19.59 -3.25 6.99
CA THR A 15 -19.27 -3.51 8.41
C THR A 15 -18.28 -4.66 8.55
N ALA A 16 -18.52 -5.79 7.86
CA ALA A 16 -17.62 -6.95 7.91
C ALA A 16 -16.22 -6.65 7.34
N PHE A 17 -16.17 -5.84 6.27
CA PHE A 17 -14.94 -5.33 5.65
C PHE A 17 -14.17 -4.43 6.62
N LEU A 18 -14.74 -3.25 6.96
CA LEU A 18 -14.09 -2.22 7.76
C LEU A 18 -13.62 -2.72 9.14
N GLN A 19 -14.38 -3.60 9.78
CA GLN A 19 -14.07 -4.14 11.11
C GLN A 19 -13.22 -5.42 11.07
N ALA A 20 -13.00 -6.01 9.88
CA ALA A 20 -12.35 -7.31 9.70
C ALA A 20 -12.98 -8.45 10.54
N THR A 21 -14.30 -8.40 10.76
CA THR A 21 -15.07 -9.38 11.56
C THR A 21 -16.23 -9.98 10.78
N THR A 22 -16.58 -11.23 11.09
CA THR A 22 -17.80 -11.87 10.54
C THR A 22 -19.05 -11.16 11.07
N VAL A 23 -19.98 -10.82 10.17
CA VAL A 23 -21.31 -10.26 10.51
C VAL A 23 -22.37 -11.30 10.15
N GLU A 24 -23.26 -11.59 11.11
CA GLU A 24 -24.38 -12.54 10.95
C GLU A 24 -25.70 -11.77 10.93
N VAL A 25 -26.49 -11.94 9.88
CA VAL A 25 -27.81 -11.28 9.70
C VAL A 25 -28.89 -12.35 9.58
N PRO A 26 -29.67 -12.63 10.65
CA PRO A 26 -30.83 -13.53 10.58
C PRO A 26 -31.93 -12.97 9.67
N GLY A 27 -32.52 -13.83 8.85
CA GLY A 27 -33.62 -13.52 7.94
C GLY A 27 -34.70 -14.60 7.96
N ALA A 28 -35.62 -14.54 7.00
CA ALA A 28 -36.67 -15.57 6.84
C ALA A 28 -36.08 -16.90 6.30
N ASP A 29 -35.13 -16.81 5.37
CA ASP A 29 -34.50 -17.93 4.68
C ASP A 29 -33.18 -18.36 5.35
N GLY A 30 -33.15 -18.37 6.70
CA GLY A 30 -31.96 -18.71 7.50
C GLY A 30 -31.09 -17.50 7.88
N VAL A 31 -29.79 -17.72 8.03
CA VAL A 31 -28.81 -16.71 8.46
C VAL A 31 -27.88 -16.33 7.30
N ARG A 32 -27.83 -15.03 6.98
CA ARG A 32 -26.90 -14.46 6.01
C ARG A 32 -25.57 -14.14 6.70
N MET A 33 -24.51 -14.83 6.28
CA MET A 33 -23.15 -14.68 6.79
C MET A 33 -22.33 -13.78 5.85
N TYR A 34 -21.74 -12.73 6.39
CA TYR A 34 -20.78 -11.86 5.71
C TYR A 34 -19.39 -12.08 6.33
N LEU A 35 -18.46 -12.61 5.56
CA LEU A 35 -17.13 -13.01 6.03
C LEU A 35 -16.05 -12.18 5.32
N PRO A 36 -15.18 -11.46 6.06
CA PRO A 36 -14.07 -10.73 5.45
C PRO A 36 -13.09 -11.70 4.81
N LEU A 37 -12.62 -11.35 3.62
CA LEU A 37 -11.56 -12.04 2.89
C LEU A 37 -10.26 -11.30 3.18
N LEU A 38 -9.39 -11.92 3.98
CA LEU A 38 -8.16 -11.31 4.50
C LEU A 38 -6.93 -12.06 3.99
N ASP A 39 -5.99 -11.34 3.39
CA ASP A 39 -4.62 -11.83 3.14
C ASP A 39 -3.67 -11.17 4.16
N GLY A 40 -3.33 -11.91 5.20
CA GLY A 40 -2.54 -11.43 6.35
C GLY A 40 -3.26 -10.33 7.16
N SER A 41 -3.26 -9.10 6.65
CA SER A 41 -3.99 -7.95 7.19
C SER A 41 -4.66 -7.10 6.11
N ASP A 42 -4.46 -7.41 4.82
CA ASP A 42 -5.06 -6.68 3.72
C ASP A 42 -6.49 -7.17 3.45
N GLN A 43 -7.38 -6.25 3.10
CA GLN A 43 -8.82 -6.50 2.99
C GLN A 43 -9.21 -6.77 1.54
N VAL A 44 -9.10 -8.04 1.14
CA VAL A 44 -9.29 -8.53 -0.24
C VAL A 44 -10.75 -8.38 -0.71
N GLY A 45 -11.71 -8.40 0.21
CA GLY A 45 -13.14 -8.24 -0.05
C GLY A 45 -14.01 -8.87 1.04
N VAL A 46 -15.25 -9.23 0.69
CA VAL A 46 -16.19 -9.95 1.58
C VAL A 46 -16.85 -11.09 0.81
N MET A 47 -16.92 -12.27 1.41
CA MET A 47 -17.71 -13.41 0.93
C MET A 47 -19.04 -13.46 1.68
N ALA A 48 -20.15 -13.43 0.95
CA ALA A 48 -21.49 -13.49 1.51
C ALA A 48 -22.23 -14.77 1.08
N LEU A 49 -22.77 -15.52 2.04
CA LEU A 49 -23.59 -16.71 1.80
C LEU A 49 -24.72 -16.84 2.82
N THR A 50 -25.71 -17.69 2.55
CA THR A 50 -26.84 -17.96 3.45
C THR A 50 -26.84 -19.43 3.84
N LEU A 51 -27.17 -19.73 5.10
CA LEU A 51 -27.33 -21.10 5.62
C LEU A 51 -28.61 -21.18 6.46
N ASP A 52 -29.34 -22.29 6.42
CA ASP A 52 -30.59 -22.48 7.17
C ASP A 52 -30.41 -22.24 8.68
N THR A 53 -29.28 -22.70 9.24
CA THR A 53 -28.82 -22.48 10.61
C THR A 53 -27.29 -22.35 10.64
N VAL A 54 -26.73 -21.83 11.73
CA VAL A 54 -25.27 -21.62 11.89
C VAL A 54 -24.82 -21.94 13.32
N ASP A 55 -24.04 -23.01 13.48
CA ASP A 55 -23.38 -23.38 14.74
C ASP A 55 -21.91 -22.89 14.82
N ASP A 56 -21.24 -23.19 15.94
CA ASP A 56 -19.85 -22.73 16.16
C ASP A 56 -18.80 -23.49 15.32
N ASN A 57 -19.13 -24.69 14.85
CA ASN A 57 -18.35 -25.41 13.87
C ASN A 57 -18.53 -24.80 12.46
N ASP A 58 -19.75 -24.39 12.08
CA ASP A 58 -20.00 -23.65 10.84
C ASP A 58 -19.23 -22.32 10.84
N ARG A 59 -19.37 -21.52 11.92
CA ARG A 59 -18.58 -20.28 12.13
C ARG A 59 -17.08 -20.52 11.96
N ARG A 60 -16.56 -21.65 12.45
CA ARG A 60 -15.15 -22.04 12.31
C ARG A 60 -14.79 -22.42 10.87
N LEU A 61 -15.58 -23.28 10.24
CA LEU A 61 -15.33 -23.75 8.86
C LEU A 61 -15.43 -22.62 7.85
N LEU A 62 -16.42 -21.72 8.00
CA LEU A 62 -16.59 -20.57 7.12
C LEU A 62 -15.44 -19.56 7.24
N ARG A 63 -14.86 -19.34 8.43
CA ARG A 63 -13.63 -18.53 8.57
C ARG A 63 -12.42 -19.17 7.87
N ILE A 64 -12.28 -20.49 7.96
CA ILE A 64 -11.20 -21.21 7.24
C ILE A 64 -11.42 -21.11 5.72
N LEU A 65 -12.66 -21.29 5.25
CA LEU A 65 -13.02 -21.13 3.85
C LEU A 65 -12.78 -19.70 3.34
N ALA A 66 -13.12 -18.69 4.13
CA ALA A 66 -12.88 -17.29 3.80
C ALA A 66 -11.38 -16.98 3.62
N GLY A 67 -10.52 -17.50 4.50
CA GLY A 67 -9.06 -17.41 4.34
C GLY A 67 -8.58 -18.08 3.05
N LEU A 68 -8.99 -19.34 2.80
CA LEU A 68 -8.60 -20.07 1.58
C LEU A 68 -9.13 -19.41 0.29
N VAL A 69 -10.28 -18.74 0.35
CA VAL A 69 -10.81 -17.93 -0.77
C VAL A 69 -10.02 -16.64 -0.94
N ALA A 70 -9.59 -15.96 0.13
CA ALA A 70 -8.72 -14.79 0.06
C ALA A 70 -7.35 -15.14 -0.55
N ASP A 71 -6.69 -16.18 -0.03
CA ASP A 71 -5.45 -16.75 -0.58
C ASP A 71 -5.60 -17.06 -2.08
N MET A 72 -6.72 -17.68 -2.47
CA MET A 72 -7.00 -18.00 -3.86
C MET A 72 -7.24 -16.75 -4.72
N LEU A 73 -7.96 -15.74 -4.23
CA LEU A 73 -8.19 -14.50 -4.98
C LEU A 73 -6.87 -13.76 -5.23
N VAL A 74 -6.02 -13.59 -4.20
CA VAL A 74 -4.72 -12.92 -4.36
C VAL A 74 -3.80 -13.73 -5.26
N THR A 75 -3.59 -15.03 -4.99
CA THR A 75 -2.69 -15.87 -5.80
C THR A 75 -3.20 -16.17 -7.22
N LYS A 76 -4.47 -15.87 -7.54
CA LYS A 76 -5.03 -15.94 -8.90
C LYS A 76 -5.24 -14.58 -9.55
N HIS A 77 -5.01 -13.46 -8.86
CA HIS A 77 -5.23 -12.12 -9.41
C HIS A 77 -4.41 -11.87 -10.67
N SER A 78 -3.11 -12.21 -10.64
CA SER A 78 -2.16 -12.07 -11.76
C SER A 78 -2.42 -13.04 -12.93
N TYR A 79 -3.42 -13.92 -12.84
CA TYR A 79 -3.79 -14.87 -13.88
C TYR A 79 -5.12 -14.53 -14.56
N THR A 80 -5.89 -13.53 -14.08
CA THR A 80 -7.14 -13.12 -14.74
C THR A 80 -7.63 -11.70 -14.41
N ASP A 81 -7.91 -10.93 -15.46
CA ASP A 81 -8.54 -9.60 -15.37
C ASP A 81 -9.92 -9.61 -14.70
N GLN A 82 -10.57 -10.78 -14.59
CA GLN A 82 -11.95 -10.87 -14.08
C GLN A 82 -12.08 -10.26 -12.68
N PHE A 83 -11.04 -10.35 -11.83
CA PHE A 83 -11.04 -9.74 -10.50
C PHE A 83 -10.80 -8.22 -10.55
N PHE A 84 -10.02 -7.71 -11.51
CA PHE A 84 -9.91 -6.25 -11.75
C PHE A 84 -11.25 -5.68 -12.24
N ARG A 85 -11.86 -6.32 -13.24
CA ARG A 85 -13.17 -5.92 -13.81
C ARG A 85 -14.32 -6.03 -12.79
N ALA A 86 -14.22 -6.93 -11.81
CA ALA A 86 -15.18 -7.06 -10.72
C ALA A 86 -15.07 -5.96 -9.65
N ARG A 87 -13.87 -5.38 -9.46
CA ARG A 87 -13.59 -4.37 -8.43
C ARG A 87 -13.81 -2.94 -8.90
N ARG A 88 -13.60 -2.67 -10.19
CA ARG A 88 -13.68 -1.33 -10.79
C ARG A 88 -15.12 -0.93 -11.11
N ARG A 89 -15.45 0.34 -10.86
CA ARG A 89 -16.71 0.97 -11.29
C ARG A 89 -16.59 1.64 -12.67
N GLU A 90 -15.38 2.06 -13.03
CA GLU A 90 -15.06 2.75 -14.28
C GLU A 90 -13.65 2.36 -14.80
N PRO A 91 -13.27 2.72 -16.04
CA PRO A 91 -11.93 2.48 -16.55
C PRO A 91 -10.86 3.27 -15.76
N MET A 92 -9.66 2.72 -15.64
CA MET A 92 -8.50 3.47 -15.13
C MET A 92 -7.74 4.12 -16.30
N SER A 93 -7.15 5.29 -16.05
CA SER A 93 -6.11 5.86 -16.91
C SER A 93 -4.85 4.99 -16.93
N VAL A 94 -4.01 5.12 -17.96
CA VAL A 94 -2.75 4.37 -18.06
C VAL A 94 -1.79 4.71 -16.91
N ALA A 95 -1.83 5.95 -16.41
CA ALA A 95 -1.05 6.38 -15.25
C ALA A 95 -1.50 5.66 -13.97
N ALA A 96 -2.82 5.58 -13.72
CA ALA A 96 -3.37 4.85 -12.59
C ALA A 96 -3.14 3.33 -12.69
N GLU A 97 -3.23 2.73 -13.88
CA GLU A 97 -2.88 1.31 -14.10
C GLU A 97 -1.43 1.00 -13.70
N ILE A 98 -0.49 1.91 -13.99
CA ILE A 98 0.92 1.80 -13.59
C ILE A 98 1.05 1.92 -12.07
N HIS A 99 0.44 2.93 -11.44
CA HIS A 99 0.53 3.14 -9.99
C HIS A 99 -0.11 2.02 -9.17
N TRP A 100 -1.32 1.56 -9.52
CA TRP A 100 -1.97 0.43 -8.85
C TRP A 100 -1.21 -0.91 -9.04
N SER A 101 -0.40 -1.02 -10.10
CA SER A 101 0.53 -2.14 -10.29
C SER A 101 1.86 -1.98 -9.53
N LEU A 102 2.16 -0.76 -9.03
CA LEU A 102 3.40 -0.40 -8.36
C LEU A 102 3.29 -0.49 -6.84
N LEU A 103 2.15 -0.15 -6.25
CA LEU A 103 1.94 -0.08 -4.80
C LEU A 103 2.24 -1.40 -4.05
N PRO A 104 2.59 -1.35 -2.75
CA PRO A 104 2.46 -2.48 -1.83
C PRO A 104 0.97 -2.79 -1.56
N PRO A 105 0.63 -3.83 -0.77
CA PRO A 105 -0.71 -3.95 -0.18
C PRO A 105 -1.13 -2.66 0.53
N LEU A 106 -2.44 -2.40 0.63
CA LEU A 106 -2.92 -1.15 1.25
C LEU A 106 -2.85 -1.18 2.78
N ALA A 107 -2.84 -2.36 3.39
CA ALA A 107 -2.72 -2.52 4.84
C ALA A 107 -1.73 -3.62 5.25
N MET A 108 -1.07 -3.43 6.40
CA MET A 108 -0.23 -4.43 7.07
C MET A 108 -0.27 -4.22 8.58
N ALA A 109 -0.55 -5.26 9.36
CA ALA A 109 -0.56 -5.18 10.82
C ALA A 109 0.25 -6.31 11.47
N VAL A 110 1.07 -5.95 12.45
CA VAL A 110 1.77 -6.86 13.36
C VAL A 110 1.55 -6.37 14.81
N PRO A 111 1.80 -7.19 15.85
CA PRO A 111 1.52 -6.80 17.24
C PRO A 111 2.21 -5.52 17.77
N GLN A 112 3.18 -4.98 17.02
CA GLN A 112 3.95 -3.78 17.32
C GLN A 112 3.47 -2.53 16.55
N ILE A 113 2.99 -2.69 15.31
CA ILE A 113 2.69 -1.58 14.39
C ILE A 113 1.60 -1.97 13.39
N ALA A 114 0.80 -0.99 12.97
CA ALA A 114 -0.08 -1.11 11.81
C ALA A 114 0.24 0.01 10.80
N VAL A 115 0.20 -0.35 9.52
CA VAL A 115 0.38 0.54 8.38
C VAL A 115 -0.90 0.46 7.54
N ALA A 116 -1.38 1.61 7.10
CA ALA A 116 -2.46 1.74 6.13
C ALA A 116 -2.12 2.88 5.16
N GLY A 117 -2.40 2.68 3.88
CA GLY A 117 -2.25 3.68 2.83
C GLY A 117 -3.52 3.80 2.00
N ILE A 118 -3.72 4.99 1.42
CA ILE A 118 -4.82 5.31 0.50
C ILE A 118 -4.23 6.08 -0.68
N LEU A 119 -4.85 5.94 -1.85
CA LEU A 119 -4.48 6.67 -3.06
C LEU A 119 -5.77 7.07 -3.80
N GLU A 120 -6.02 8.37 -3.88
CA GLU A 120 -7.25 8.96 -4.42
C GLU A 120 -6.86 10.24 -5.19
N PRO A 121 -7.39 10.51 -6.40
CA PRO A 121 -8.43 9.77 -7.12
C PRO A 121 -7.93 8.44 -7.71
N ALA A 122 -8.64 7.36 -7.39
CA ALA A 122 -8.18 6.00 -7.70
C ALA A 122 -8.05 5.70 -9.21
N TYR A 123 -8.77 6.39 -10.10
CA TYR A 123 -8.80 6.07 -11.53
C TYR A 123 -7.88 6.97 -12.39
N ASP A 124 -7.44 8.12 -11.87
CA ASP A 124 -6.69 9.14 -12.62
C ASP A 124 -5.37 9.60 -11.96
N VAL A 125 -4.97 9.00 -10.84
CA VAL A 125 -3.70 9.29 -10.15
C VAL A 125 -2.47 9.15 -11.07
N ALA A 126 -1.52 10.08 -10.92
CA ALA A 126 -0.39 10.22 -11.85
C ALA A 126 0.98 10.52 -11.21
N GLY A 127 1.09 11.35 -10.17
CA GLY A 127 2.38 11.64 -9.51
C GLY A 127 2.61 10.78 -8.27
N ASP A 128 1.63 10.78 -7.38
CA ASP A 128 1.65 10.22 -6.03
C ASP A 128 1.88 8.70 -6.00
N SER A 129 2.78 8.25 -5.13
CA SER A 129 2.97 6.83 -4.83
C SER A 129 3.53 6.62 -3.42
N PHE A 130 3.37 5.41 -2.88
CA PHE A 130 4.01 5.02 -1.63
C PHE A 130 4.52 3.57 -1.68
N ASP A 131 5.53 3.27 -0.86
CA ASP A 131 6.06 1.92 -0.69
C ASP A 131 6.50 1.66 0.75
N TYR A 132 6.26 0.45 1.25
CA TYR A 132 6.73 0.02 2.56
C TYR A 132 7.26 -1.42 2.53
N ALA A 133 8.09 -1.74 3.52
CA ALA A 133 8.44 -3.11 3.86
C ALA A 133 8.85 -3.21 5.34
N LEU A 134 8.34 -4.23 6.03
CA LEU A 134 8.84 -4.61 7.35
C LEU A 134 9.90 -5.71 7.17
N ASN A 135 11.17 -5.35 7.38
CA ASN A 135 12.32 -6.23 7.32
C ASN A 135 12.84 -6.45 8.76
N GLU A 136 12.68 -7.67 9.29
CA GLU A 136 12.94 -7.95 10.71
C GLU A 136 12.20 -6.96 11.64
N ASP A 137 12.91 -6.23 12.50
CA ASP A 137 12.34 -5.18 13.37
C ASP A 137 12.37 -3.77 12.73
N ILE A 138 12.68 -3.63 11.43
CA ILE A 138 12.76 -2.33 10.74
C ILE A 138 11.62 -2.19 9.72
N LEU A 139 10.66 -1.31 10.02
CA LEU A 139 9.69 -0.81 9.05
C LEU A 139 10.32 0.30 8.22
N HIS A 140 10.48 0.06 6.92
CA HIS A 140 10.82 1.08 5.93
C HIS A 140 9.53 1.64 5.31
N VAL A 141 9.45 2.97 5.14
CA VAL A 141 8.35 3.66 4.44
C VAL A 141 8.94 4.72 3.50
N ALA A 142 8.37 4.86 2.31
CA ALA A 142 8.51 6.03 1.47
C ALA A 142 7.15 6.49 0.98
N MET A 143 6.95 7.79 0.93
CA MET A 143 5.94 8.46 0.12
C MET A 143 6.69 9.33 -0.89
N VAL A 144 6.23 9.33 -2.14
CA VAL A 144 6.81 10.11 -3.24
C VAL A 144 5.69 10.79 -4.02
N ASP A 145 5.98 11.97 -4.55
CA ASP A 145 5.18 12.64 -5.57
C ASP A 145 6.16 13.07 -6.68
N ALA A 146 5.75 12.93 -7.94
CA ALA A 146 6.60 13.17 -9.11
C ALA A 146 6.07 14.31 -9.97
N MET A 147 6.94 15.32 -10.19
CA MET A 147 6.56 16.56 -10.86
C MET A 147 6.03 16.32 -12.28
N GLY A 148 4.90 16.94 -12.60
CA GLY A 148 4.22 16.86 -13.89
C GLY A 148 2.81 16.31 -13.77
N HIS A 149 2.33 15.62 -14.82
CA HIS A 149 1.01 15.00 -14.83
C HIS A 149 0.95 13.81 -15.80
N GLY A 150 -0.02 12.92 -15.62
CA GLY A 150 -0.25 11.77 -16.49
C GLY A 150 0.93 10.80 -16.56
N LEU A 151 1.26 10.34 -17.77
CA LEU A 151 2.18 9.23 -17.99
C LEU A 151 3.65 9.54 -17.62
N ASP A 152 4.09 10.78 -17.79
CA ASP A 152 5.48 11.17 -17.50
C ASP A 152 5.76 11.16 -16.00
N ALA A 153 4.86 11.75 -15.21
CA ALA A 153 4.88 11.68 -13.74
C ALA A 153 4.80 10.23 -13.23
N ALA A 154 3.91 9.40 -13.80
CA ALA A 154 3.77 8.00 -13.40
C ALA A 154 5.03 7.17 -13.71
N THR A 155 5.70 7.48 -14.83
CA THR A 155 7.00 6.87 -15.19
C THR A 155 8.10 7.31 -14.22
N MET A 156 8.14 8.59 -13.85
CA MET A 156 9.12 9.15 -12.93
C MET A 156 8.96 8.60 -11.50
N ALA A 157 7.73 8.54 -10.98
CA ALA A 157 7.39 7.90 -9.71
C ALA A 157 7.73 6.40 -9.70
N THR A 158 7.50 5.70 -10.82
CA THR A 158 7.90 4.29 -10.99
C THR A 158 9.42 4.11 -10.87
N VAL A 159 10.21 5.03 -11.44
CA VAL A 159 11.68 5.02 -11.30
C VAL A 159 12.09 5.35 -9.86
N ALA A 160 11.48 6.35 -9.22
CA ALA A 160 11.77 6.70 -7.82
C ALA A 160 11.49 5.54 -6.85
N VAL A 161 10.31 4.91 -6.94
CA VAL A 161 9.94 3.73 -6.13
C VAL A 161 10.83 2.53 -6.48
N GLY A 162 11.20 2.36 -7.76
CA GLY A 162 12.17 1.35 -8.20
C GLY A 162 13.55 1.53 -7.56
N ALA A 163 14.08 2.76 -7.57
CA ALA A 163 15.36 3.13 -6.97
C ALA A 163 15.34 3.01 -5.44
N TYR A 164 14.28 3.48 -4.78
CA TYR A 164 14.04 3.28 -3.36
C TYR A 164 14.02 1.78 -2.98
N ARG A 165 13.28 0.96 -3.73
CA ARG A 165 13.22 -0.50 -3.53
C ARG A 165 14.55 -1.18 -3.80
N HIS A 166 15.37 -0.68 -4.72
CA HIS A 166 16.74 -1.17 -4.94
C HIS A 166 17.63 -0.85 -3.73
N ALA A 167 17.73 0.43 -3.36
CA ALA A 167 18.56 0.90 -2.26
C ALA A 167 18.19 0.25 -0.92
N ARG A 168 16.88 0.11 -0.61
CA ARG A 168 16.40 -0.65 0.55
C ARG A 168 16.86 -2.10 0.56
N ARG A 169 16.83 -2.79 -0.60
CA ARG A 169 17.26 -4.20 -0.72
C ARG A 169 18.78 -4.38 -0.63
N ALA A 170 19.55 -3.31 -0.78
CA ALA A 170 20.98 -3.26 -0.49
C ALA A 170 21.29 -2.94 1.00
N ASP A 171 20.27 -2.70 1.83
CA ASP A 171 20.33 -2.32 3.26
C ASP A 171 21.23 -1.12 3.59
N ILE A 172 21.25 -0.12 2.70
CA ILE A 172 22.03 1.10 2.88
C ILE A 172 21.29 2.15 3.76
N GLY A 173 22.01 3.17 4.22
CA GLY A 173 21.48 4.25 5.07
C GLY A 173 20.43 5.14 4.39
N LEU A 174 19.67 5.91 5.17
CA LEU A 174 18.65 6.82 4.62
C LEU A 174 19.24 7.91 3.71
N SER A 175 20.45 8.40 4.00
CA SER A 175 21.14 9.35 3.14
C SER A 175 21.66 8.73 1.84
N GLU A 176 22.14 7.50 1.92
CA GLU A 176 22.57 6.71 0.76
C GLU A 176 21.37 6.31 -0.14
N ILE A 177 20.19 6.02 0.47
CA ILE A 177 18.92 5.82 -0.25
C ILE A 177 18.55 7.07 -1.04
N TYR A 178 18.57 8.26 -0.41
CA TYR A 178 18.34 9.53 -1.11
C TYR A 178 19.32 9.72 -2.26
N ALA A 179 20.63 9.60 -2.01
CA ALA A 179 21.65 9.82 -3.03
C ALA A 179 21.62 8.80 -4.18
N PHE A 180 21.04 7.61 -3.95
CA PHE A 180 20.78 6.63 -5.00
C PHE A 180 19.54 6.98 -5.83
N MET A 181 18.44 7.38 -5.18
CA MET A 181 17.21 7.82 -5.85
C MET A 181 17.46 9.09 -6.69
N ASP A 182 18.17 10.05 -6.13
CA ASP A 182 18.50 11.34 -6.75
C ASP A 182 19.24 11.14 -8.07
N ARG A 183 20.31 10.35 -8.05
CA ARG A 183 21.06 9.96 -9.24
C ARG A 183 20.20 9.21 -10.25
N ALA A 184 19.35 8.28 -9.80
CA ALA A 184 18.48 7.51 -10.69
C ALA A 184 17.45 8.37 -11.42
N ILE A 185 16.95 9.45 -10.80
CA ILE A 185 16.10 10.44 -11.47
C ILE A 185 16.92 11.31 -12.43
N ALA A 186 18.03 11.88 -11.97
CA ALA A 186 18.87 12.76 -12.77
C ALA A 186 19.45 12.07 -14.04
N GLU A 187 19.87 10.81 -13.93
CA GLU A 187 20.38 10.01 -15.07
C GLU A 187 19.28 9.62 -16.08
N GLN A 188 18.01 9.51 -15.64
CA GLN A 188 16.89 9.02 -16.46
C GLN A 188 16.04 10.15 -17.08
N PHE A 189 15.94 11.30 -16.41
CA PHE A 189 15.05 12.40 -16.82
C PHE A 189 15.77 13.74 -17.08
N GLY A 190 17.04 13.87 -16.67
CA GLY A 190 17.80 15.12 -16.78
C GLY A 190 17.68 16.00 -15.54
N PRO A 191 18.11 17.29 -15.63
CA PRO A 191 18.34 18.14 -14.45
C PRO A 191 17.11 18.92 -13.96
N ASP A 192 16.07 19.06 -14.78
CA ASP A 192 14.88 19.86 -14.47
C ASP A 192 13.75 19.05 -13.79
N PRO A 193 13.48 17.77 -14.16
CA PRO A 193 12.44 16.96 -13.53
C PRO A 193 12.87 16.44 -12.15
N PHE A 194 11.95 16.47 -11.18
CA PHE A 194 12.21 16.05 -9.80
C PHE A 194 11.05 15.29 -9.16
N VAL A 195 11.36 14.59 -8.07
CA VAL A 195 10.40 13.86 -7.23
C VAL A 195 10.49 14.39 -5.80
N THR A 196 9.39 14.85 -5.21
CA THR A 196 9.35 15.13 -3.76
C THR A 196 9.28 13.80 -3.02
N ALA A 197 10.03 13.63 -1.92
CA ALA A 197 10.09 12.34 -1.25
C ALA A 197 10.24 12.42 0.28
N GLN A 198 9.39 11.67 0.98
CA GLN A 198 9.47 11.46 2.43
C GLN A 198 9.84 10.01 2.73
N MET A 199 11.08 9.78 3.15
CA MET A 199 11.64 8.44 3.44
C MET A 199 11.82 8.23 4.94
N MET A 200 11.52 7.03 5.44
CA MET A 200 11.61 6.67 6.87
C MET A 200 12.16 5.26 7.12
N ARG A 201 12.81 5.09 8.28
CA ARG A 201 13.08 3.79 8.93
C ARG A 201 12.58 3.88 10.38
N LEU A 202 11.65 3.01 10.78
CA LEU A 202 11.18 2.85 12.16
C LEU A 202 11.64 1.50 12.68
N ASN A 203 12.41 1.49 13.77
CA ASN A 203 12.63 0.27 14.54
C ASN A 203 11.40 0.00 15.42
N ILE A 204 10.63 -1.05 15.10
CA ILE A 204 9.35 -1.38 15.75
C ILE A 204 9.52 -2.03 17.13
N ALA A 205 10.74 -2.45 17.49
CA ALA A 205 11.06 -3.00 18.80
C ALA A 205 11.43 -1.91 19.83
N THR A 206 12.08 -0.81 19.38
CA THR A 206 12.50 0.30 20.24
C THR A 206 11.58 1.52 20.17
N GLY A 207 10.90 1.74 19.05
CA GLY A 207 10.17 2.99 18.75
C GLY A 207 11.03 4.07 18.08
N HIS A 208 12.29 3.80 17.75
CA HIS A 208 13.17 4.78 17.12
C HIS A 208 12.80 4.99 15.65
N LEU A 209 12.19 6.13 15.35
CA LEU A 209 11.90 6.62 14.00
C LEU A 209 13.06 7.49 13.52
N GLN A 210 13.50 7.26 12.28
CA GLN A 210 14.44 8.10 11.54
C GLN A 210 13.86 8.46 10.19
N TRP A 211 14.13 9.67 9.69
CA TRP A 211 13.62 10.13 8.39
C TRP A 211 14.53 11.12 7.66
N VAL A 212 14.32 11.20 6.34
CA VAL A 212 14.82 12.24 5.43
C VAL A 212 13.62 12.76 4.65
N ASN A 213 13.49 14.08 4.54
CA ASN A 213 12.45 14.75 3.77
C ASN A 213 13.12 15.57 2.66
N ALA A 214 12.90 15.13 1.42
CA ALA A 214 13.40 15.72 0.18
C ALA A 214 12.27 16.56 -0.46
N GLY A 215 12.01 17.73 0.11
CA GLY A 215 11.04 18.70 -0.42
C GLY A 215 9.56 18.29 -0.39
N HIS A 216 9.16 17.41 0.53
CA HIS A 216 7.80 16.86 0.63
C HIS A 216 7.06 17.42 1.87
N PRO A 217 5.72 17.40 1.95
CA PRO A 217 5.01 17.83 3.17
C PRO A 217 5.49 17.14 4.45
N ALA A 218 5.46 17.86 5.56
CA ALA A 218 6.04 17.41 6.83
C ALA A 218 5.07 16.48 7.59
N PRO A 219 5.43 15.21 7.87
CA PRO A 219 4.50 14.24 8.46
C PRO A 219 3.96 14.67 9.83
N LEU A 220 2.68 14.46 10.08
CA LEU A 220 2.06 14.81 11.37
C LEU A 220 2.28 13.69 12.39
N LEU A 221 2.87 14.02 13.54
CA LEU A 221 2.91 13.16 14.71
C LEU A 221 1.62 13.35 15.51
N ILE A 222 0.86 12.27 15.70
CA ILE A 222 -0.44 12.25 16.38
C ILE A 222 -0.32 11.38 17.64
N HIS A 223 -0.75 11.91 18.78
CA HIS A 223 -0.82 11.20 20.08
C HIS A 223 -2.16 11.51 20.76
N ASP A 224 -2.76 10.56 21.47
CA ASP A 224 -4.09 10.69 22.09
C ASP A 224 -5.12 11.39 21.18
N HIS A 225 -5.15 10.95 19.92
CA HIS A 225 -6.05 11.42 18.88
C HIS A 225 -5.91 12.91 18.50
N ARG A 226 -4.77 13.53 18.79
CA ARG A 226 -4.44 14.92 18.45
C ARG A 226 -3.11 15.04 17.74
N VAL A 227 -3.01 15.96 16.78
CA VAL A 227 -1.73 16.37 16.20
C VAL A 227 -0.90 17.07 17.29
N VAL A 228 0.28 16.53 17.56
CA VAL A 228 1.23 17.07 18.54
C VAL A 228 2.18 18.07 17.89
N ARG A 229 2.69 17.71 16.69
CA ARG A 229 3.59 18.53 15.86
C ARG A 229 3.80 17.89 14.49
N GLN A 230 4.35 18.67 13.56
CA GLN A 230 5.03 18.14 12.37
C GLN A 230 6.34 17.42 12.75
N LEU A 231 6.76 16.46 11.94
CA LEU A 231 8.08 15.84 11.92
C LEU A 231 9.01 16.57 10.92
N ALA A 232 9.15 17.88 11.10
CA ALA A 232 10.09 18.68 10.33
C ALA A 232 11.55 18.22 10.56
N GLY A 233 12.38 18.36 9.53
CA GLY A 233 13.81 18.09 9.55
C GLY A 233 14.61 19.15 8.78
N PRO A 234 15.95 19.06 8.72
CA PRO A 234 16.76 19.96 7.91
C PRO A 234 16.40 19.86 6.41
N THR A 235 16.42 21.01 5.72
CA THR A 235 16.14 21.10 4.29
C THR A 235 17.03 20.16 3.47
N THR A 236 16.40 19.29 2.69
CA THR A 236 17.01 18.52 1.60
C THR A 236 16.28 18.91 0.31
N LEU A 237 16.99 18.95 -0.81
CA LEU A 237 16.36 19.23 -2.11
C LEU A 237 15.45 18.06 -2.54
N PRO A 238 14.45 18.31 -3.41
CA PRO A 238 13.77 17.24 -4.14
C PRO A 238 14.73 16.32 -4.90
N VAL A 239 14.34 15.06 -5.02
CA VAL A 239 15.11 13.97 -5.64
C VAL A 239 15.23 14.23 -7.15
N GLY A 240 16.47 14.37 -7.64
CA GLY A 240 16.80 14.68 -9.05
C GLY A 240 17.65 15.95 -9.20
N PHE A 241 17.60 16.86 -8.23
CA PHE A 241 18.36 18.12 -8.26
C PHE A 241 19.80 18.00 -7.70
N GLY A 242 20.19 16.87 -7.12
CA GLY A 242 21.47 16.71 -6.42
C GLY A 242 21.48 17.35 -5.03
N GLY A 243 22.67 17.77 -4.58
CA GLY A 243 22.87 18.49 -3.32
C GLY A 243 23.93 17.88 -2.41
N GLU A 244 23.94 18.34 -1.15
CA GLU A 244 24.74 17.74 -0.07
C GLU A 244 24.08 16.45 0.47
N GLU A 245 24.84 15.66 1.24
CA GLU A 245 24.28 14.49 1.93
C GLU A 245 23.20 14.92 2.96
N PRO A 246 21.98 14.34 2.92
CA PRO A 246 20.89 14.79 3.76
C PRO A 246 21.07 14.41 5.23
N ARG A 247 20.70 15.34 6.12
CA ARG A 247 20.79 15.14 7.56
C ARG A 247 19.60 14.33 8.08
N ILE A 248 19.85 13.06 8.39
CA ILE A 248 18.86 12.15 8.97
C ILE A 248 18.32 12.73 10.28
N SER A 249 17.01 12.93 10.35
CA SER A 249 16.28 13.36 11.54
C SER A 249 15.79 12.15 12.35
N GLY A 250 15.47 12.33 13.63
CA GLY A 250 15.09 11.22 14.52
C GLY A 250 14.15 11.59 15.66
N GLN A 251 13.34 10.63 16.08
CA GLN A 251 12.34 10.75 17.16
C GLN A 251 12.14 9.37 17.81
N MET A 252 11.91 9.36 19.13
CA MET A 252 11.42 8.16 19.82
C MET A 252 9.89 8.21 19.88
N LEU A 253 9.21 7.27 19.22
CA LEU A 253 7.76 7.11 19.28
C LEU A 253 7.32 6.36 20.54
N GLN A 254 6.12 6.67 21.02
CA GLN A 254 5.46 5.97 22.12
C GLN A 254 4.35 5.04 21.61
N ARG A 255 3.91 4.10 22.45
CA ARG A 255 2.76 3.24 22.13
C ARG A 255 1.48 4.08 22.11
N GLY A 256 0.83 4.13 20.96
CA GLY A 256 -0.35 4.97 20.71
C GLY A 256 -0.09 6.10 19.72
N ASP A 257 1.18 6.43 19.48
CA ASP A 257 1.58 7.39 18.44
C ASP A 257 1.15 6.89 17.05
N ARG A 258 0.82 7.84 16.18
CA ARG A 258 0.63 7.62 14.75
C ARG A 258 1.44 8.67 14.00
N VAL A 259 1.97 8.28 12.85
CA VAL A 259 2.61 9.20 11.89
C VAL A 259 1.75 9.23 10.64
N LEU A 260 1.28 10.42 10.25
CA LEU A 260 0.52 10.63 9.04
C LEU A 260 1.41 11.32 8.00
N CYS A 261 1.78 10.57 6.96
CA CYS A 261 2.33 11.13 5.72
C CYS A 261 1.17 11.48 4.78
N PHE A 262 1.33 12.54 3.99
CA PHE A 262 0.35 13.02 3.02
C PHE A 262 1.08 13.80 1.92
N THR A 263 0.51 13.83 0.71
CA THR A 263 0.97 14.68 -0.39
C THR A 263 0.29 16.05 -0.34
N ASP A 264 0.84 17.02 -1.06
CA ASP A 264 0.37 18.42 -1.05
C ASP A 264 -1.05 18.57 -1.62
N SER A 265 -1.42 17.75 -2.61
CA SER A 265 -2.78 17.69 -3.16
C SER A 265 -3.88 17.53 -2.09
N LEU A 266 -3.61 16.86 -0.96
CA LEU A 266 -4.56 16.72 0.15
C LEU A 266 -4.81 18.05 0.92
N ILE A 267 -3.93 19.04 0.79
CA ILE A 267 -4.05 20.35 1.43
C ILE A 267 -4.30 21.49 0.43
N GLU A 268 -3.85 21.38 -0.83
CA GLU A 268 -4.06 22.42 -1.84
C GLU A 268 -5.52 22.58 -2.28
N GLU A 269 -6.35 21.54 -2.16
CA GLU A 269 -7.81 21.64 -2.43
C GLU A 269 -8.57 22.51 -1.39
N HIS A 270 -7.91 23.05 -0.37
CA HIS A 270 -8.57 23.64 0.80
C HIS A 270 -8.04 25.04 1.16
N GLU A 271 -8.95 26.01 1.33
CA GLU A 271 -8.61 27.43 1.65
C GLU A 271 -7.75 27.61 2.92
N ALA A 272 -7.82 26.66 3.86
CA ALA A 272 -7.04 26.65 5.11
C ALA A 272 -5.93 25.58 5.15
N GLY A 273 -5.64 24.91 4.03
CA GLY A 273 -4.48 24.02 3.86
C GLY A 273 -4.29 22.97 4.96
N GLU A 274 -3.05 22.83 5.45
CA GLU A 274 -2.70 21.87 6.51
C GLU A 274 -3.47 22.13 7.82
N GLU A 275 -3.86 23.37 8.14
CA GLU A 275 -4.65 23.65 9.35
C GLU A 275 -6.03 22.96 9.30
N GLN A 276 -6.61 22.81 8.10
CA GLN A 276 -7.86 22.08 7.89
C GLN A 276 -7.69 20.57 8.08
N LEU A 277 -6.59 20.00 7.59
CA LEU A 277 -6.23 18.60 7.81
C LEU A 277 -6.00 18.32 9.32
N ILE A 278 -5.22 19.18 9.99
CA ILE A 278 -5.00 19.14 11.44
C ILE A 278 -6.33 19.21 12.20
N HIS A 279 -7.22 20.13 11.81
CA HIS A 279 -8.55 20.26 12.42
C HIS A 279 -9.36 18.97 12.27
N TRP A 280 -9.42 18.38 11.06
CA TRP A 280 -10.16 17.14 10.83
C TRP A 280 -9.59 15.93 11.55
N VAL A 281 -8.27 15.79 11.64
CA VAL A 281 -7.62 14.76 12.47
C VAL A 281 -8.07 14.92 13.92
N ASN A 282 -7.91 16.13 14.49
CA ASN A 282 -8.29 16.42 15.88
C ASN A 282 -9.79 16.21 16.16
N LEU A 283 -10.66 16.44 15.17
CA LEU A 283 -12.12 16.33 15.31
C LEU A 283 -12.62 14.89 15.14
N ARG A 284 -12.16 14.16 14.11
CA ARG A 284 -12.63 12.80 13.79
C ARG A 284 -11.97 11.73 14.64
N CYS A 285 -10.74 11.94 15.10
CA CYS A 285 -10.05 10.97 15.94
C CYS A 285 -10.50 11.05 17.41
N ALA A 286 -11.05 12.19 17.87
CA ALA A 286 -11.55 12.33 19.24
C ALA A 286 -12.49 11.17 19.62
N PRO A 287 -12.32 10.53 20.80
CA PRO A 287 -13.00 9.28 21.13
C PRO A 287 -14.52 9.46 21.07
N SER A 288 -15.15 8.66 20.21
CA SER A 288 -16.58 8.75 19.94
C SER A 288 -17.38 8.47 21.21
N GLN A 289 -18.01 9.52 21.76
CA GLN A 289 -18.99 9.34 22.82
C GLN A 289 -20.08 8.39 22.31
N PRO A 290 -20.43 7.31 23.04
CA PRO A 290 -21.42 6.35 22.58
C PRO A 290 -22.75 7.08 22.33
N ARG A 291 -23.16 7.16 21.05
CA ARG A 291 -24.41 7.81 20.64
C ARG A 291 -25.56 7.18 21.44
N ARG A 292 -26.14 7.95 22.37
CA ARG A 292 -27.35 7.51 23.07
C ARG A 292 -28.43 7.17 22.03
N PRO A 293 -29.14 6.05 22.14
CA PRO A 293 -30.23 5.74 21.22
C PRO A 293 -31.26 6.86 21.28
N ARG A 294 -31.73 7.32 20.11
CA ARG A 294 -32.74 8.38 20.02
C ARG A 294 -34.05 7.84 20.59
N THR A 295 -34.36 8.18 21.83
CA THR A 295 -35.67 7.92 22.43
C THR A 295 -36.74 8.61 21.60
N THR A 296 -37.57 7.83 20.92
CA THR A 296 -38.70 8.29 20.13
C THR A 296 -39.80 8.81 21.06
N THR A 297 -39.86 10.13 21.25
CA THR A 297 -40.96 10.78 21.97
C THR A 297 -42.25 10.61 21.17
N PRO A 298 -43.31 9.96 21.71
CA PRO A 298 -44.61 9.92 21.04
C PRO A 298 -45.20 11.32 20.92
N GLY A 299 -45.75 11.66 19.75
CA GLY A 299 -46.33 12.98 19.49
C GLY A 299 -47.56 13.25 20.36
N THR A 300 -47.68 14.48 20.87
CA THR A 300 -48.82 14.92 21.68
C THR A 300 -50.08 15.07 20.82
N GLY A 301 -51.11 14.27 21.12
CA GLY A 301 -52.50 14.51 20.71
C GLY A 301 -53.37 14.77 21.95
N SER A 302 -54.13 15.86 21.96
CA SER A 302 -54.93 16.29 23.11
C SER A 302 -56.44 16.13 22.87
N LEU A 303 -57.19 15.82 23.94
CA LEU A 303 -58.38 16.52 24.45
C LEU A 303 -59.02 15.67 25.59
N PRO A 304 -59.88 16.24 26.47
CA PRO A 304 -59.86 15.86 27.89
C PRO A 304 -61.10 15.12 28.41
N SER A 305 -60.95 14.52 29.60
CA SER A 305 -62.06 14.20 30.51
C SER A 305 -61.65 14.49 31.97
N ARG A 306 -62.64 14.59 32.88
CA ARG A 306 -62.49 15.14 34.25
C ARG A 306 -62.30 14.05 35.34
N PRO A 307 -61.80 14.40 36.54
CA PRO A 307 -61.17 13.45 37.47
C PRO A 307 -62.12 12.87 38.54
N SER A 308 -61.65 11.84 39.28
CA SER A 308 -61.74 11.68 40.75
C SER A 308 -60.94 10.44 41.23
N PRO A 309 -60.72 10.20 42.55
CA PRO A 309 -59.37 9.78 43.01
C PRO A 309 -59.24 8.53 43.92
N THR A 310 -58.08 7.85 43.82
CA THR A 310 -57.35 7.06 44.85
C THR A 310 -55.97 6.70 44.29
N GLY A 311 -54.87 6.51 45.03
CA GLY A 311 -54.58 6.72 46.45
C GLY A 311 -53.55 5.71 46.97
N GLY A 312 -52.41 6.13 47.56
CA GLY A 312 -51.51 5.22 48.30
C GLY A 312 -49.98 5.43 48.17
N VAL A 313 -49.35 5.68 49.33
CA VAL A 313 -48.04 5.22 49.86
C VAL A 313 -46.93 4.76 48.86
N ARG A 314 -45.75 5.39 48.68
CA ARG A 314 -44.55 5.67 49.54
C ARG A 314 -43.52 4.51 49.67
N ARG A 315 -42.21 4.88 49.63
CA ARG A 315 -40.98 4.04 49.80
C ARG A 315 -40.61 3.19 48.57
N GLY A 316 -39.34 2.82 48.34
CA GLY A 316 -38.08 3.18 49.04
C GLY A 316 -36.84 2.58 48.35
N ALA A 317 -35.65 3.14 48.57
CA ALA A 317 -34.41 2.79 47.86
C ALA A 317 -33.68 1.53 48.40
N ALA A 318 -32.84 0.92 47.56
CA ALA A 318 -31.54 0.33 47.94
C ALA A 318 -30.70 -0.08 46.71
N ASP A 319 -29.44 0.35 46.65
CA ASP A 319 -28.37 -0.31 45.89
C ASP A 319 -27.72 -1.42 46.75
N PRO A 320 -27.26 -2.53 46.14
CA PRO A 320 -26.18 -3.35 46.66
C PRO A 320 -25.01 -3.50 45.64
N PRO A 321 -23.82 -4.00 46.05
CA PRO A 321 -22.57 -3.32 45.67
C PRO A 321 -21.60 -4.14 44.78
N GLY A 322 -20.53 -3.49 44.33
CA GLY A 322 -19.47 -4.10 43.53
C GLY A 322 -18.48 -4.99 44.32
N LEU A 323 -17.75 -5.84 43.59
CA LEU A 323 -16.74 -6.77 44.11
C LEU A 323 -15.36 -6.47 43.51
N ARG A 324 -14.30 -6.54 44.33
CA ARG A 324 -12.91 -6.37 43.92
C ARG A 324 -12.17 -7.71 43.85
N GLY A 325 -11.53 -7.97 42.72
CA GLY A 325 -10.17 -8.53 42.64
C GLY A 325 -9.96 -10.03 42.93
N CYS A 326 -9.25 -10.70 42.02
CA CYS A 326 -8.49 -11.91 42.34
C CYS A 326 -7.30 -12.05 41.37
N LEU A 327 -6.07 -11.80 41.84
CA LEU A 327 -4.84 -11.95 41.07
C LEU A 327 -4.20 -13.31 41.38
N GLY A 328 -4.49 -14.32 40.56
CA GLY A 328 -3.87 -15.65 40.64
C GLY A 328 -2.59 -15.75 39.80
N ARG A 329 -1.47 -16.15 40.40
CA ARG A 329 -0.24 -16.51 39.67
C ARG A 329 -0.26 -18.01 39.32
N CYS A 330 0.02 -18.34 38.07
CA CYS A 330 0.38 -19.71 37.66
C CYS A 330 1.91 -19.84 37.51
N PRO A 331 2.53 -20.94 37.98
CA PRO A 331 3.96 -21.20 37.77
C PRO A 331 4.24 -21.70 36.35
N ALA A 332 5.45 -21.46 35.85
CA ALA A 332 5.88 -21.87 34.52
C ALA A 332 6.60 -23.23 34.52
N THR A 333 6.38 -24.05 33.49
CA THR A 333 7.15 -25.26 33.18
C THR A 333 7.84 -25.15 31.81
N PRO A 334 9.10 -25.63 31.66
CA PRO A 334 9.88 -25.38 30.46
C PRO A 334 9.64 -26.42 29.36
N HIS A 335 8.95 -26.02 28.28
CA HIS A 335 8.92 -26.80 27.02
C HIS A 335 9.91 -26.22 26.00
N GLY A 336 11.00 -26.97 25.76
CA GLY A 336 12.01 -26.62 24.78
C GLY A 336 11.49 -26.66 23.35
N ARG A 337 11.27 -25.49 22.73
CA ARG A 337 10.90 -25.37 21.32
C ARG A 337 12.11 -25.67 20.43
N ARG A 338 12.08 -26.80 19.72
CA ARG A 338 13.04 -27.09 18.64
C ARG A 338 12.85 -26.05 17.52
N ARG A 339 13.90 -25.32 17.13
CA ARG A 339 13.87 -24.46 15.94
C ARG A 339 13.74 -25.34 14.70
N LEU A 340 12.61 -25.26 14.00
CA LEU A 340 12.47 -25.82 12.65
C LEU A 340 13.08 -24.82 11.65
N THR A 341 14.35 -24.99 11.30
CA THR A 341 15.01 -24.13 10.30
C THR A 341 14.64 -24.59 8.90
N TYR A 342 13.51 -24.09 8.39
CA TYR A 342 13.17 -24.20 6.97
C TYR A 342 14.12 -23.34 6.14
N ARG A 343 14.93 -23.97 5.28
CA ARG A 343 15.73 -23.28 4.25
C ARG A 343 15.07 -23.54 2.88
N PRO A 344 14.47 -22.52 2.23
CA PRO A 344 14.03 -22.68 0.84
C PRO A 344 15.25 -22.78 -0.07
N THR A 345 15.42 -23.93 -0.73
CA THR A 345 16.43 -24.10 -1.78
C THR A 345 15.92 -23.48 -3.08
N VAL A 346 16.32 -22.23 -3.36
CA VAL A 346 16.08 -21.60 -4.66
C VAL A 346 16.85 -22.37 -5.74
N SER A 347 16.15 -22.88 -6.74
CA SER A 347 16.75 -23.59 -7.86
C SER A 347 17.12 -22.59 -8.96
N GLU A 348 18.37 -22.14 -8.96
CA GLU A 348 18.90 -21.29 -10.04
C GLU A 348 18.94 -22.07 -11.36
N ARG A 349 17.99 -21.79 -12.26
CA ARG A 349 18.08 -22.24 -13.66
C ARG A 349 19.07 -21.36 -14.39
N ASN A 350 20.34 -21.77 -14.39
CA ASN A 350 21.39 -21.18 -15.21
C ASN A 350 21.03 -21.28 -16.71
N SER A 351 20.56 -20.17 -17.28
CA SER A 351 20.36 -19.98 -18.72
C SER A 351 21.71 -19.95 -19.44
N LYS A 352 22.12 -21.09 -20.03
CA LYS A 352 23.35 -21.16 -20.83
C LYS A 352 23.22 -20.34 -22.11
N GLU A 353 24.23 -19.52 -22.39
CA GLU A 353 24.48 -19.01 -23.75
C GLU A 353 24.73 -20.16 -24.74
N PRO A 354 24.26 -20.04 -26.00
CA PRO A 354 24.69 -20.89 -27.11
C PRO A 354 25.84 -20.24 -27.89
N GLU A 355 27.04 -20.83 -27.82
CA GLU A 355 28.18 -20.43 -28.66
C GLU A 355 27.92 -20.66 -30.17
N ARG A 356 28.59 -19.89 -31.02
CA ARG A 356 28.45 -19.95 -32.48
C ARG A 356 29.27 -21.08 -33.13
N HIS A 357 28.61 -22.11 -33.65
CA HIS A 357 29.06 -22.97 -34.76
C HIS A 357 27.81 -23.41 -35.58
N GLY A 358 27.84 -23.71 -36.89
CA GLY A 358 28.95 -23.58 -37.85
C GLY A 358 28.73 -24.34 -39.18
N ARG A 359 27.74 -23.94 -40.01
CA ARG A 359 27.27 -24.64 -41.27
C ARG A 359 26.49 -25.95 -40.95
N THR A 360 25.64 -26.53 -41.81
CA THR A 360 25.69 -26.72 -43.29
C THR A 360 24.29 -26.69 -43.95
N GLN A 361 24.22 -26.77 -45.28
CA GLN A 361 23.03 -26.60 -46.14
C GLN A 361 22.10 -27.83 -46.20
N THR A 362 20.81 -27.61 -46.48
CA THR A 362 20.06 -28.31 -47.57
C THR A 362 18.75 -27.53 -47.90
N CYS A 363 18.03 -27.90 -48.97
CA CYS A 363 17.01 -27.02 -49.59
C CYS A 363 15.86 -27.75 -50.32
N SER A 364 14.61 -27.31 -50.07
CA SER A 364 13.39 -27.44 -50.90
C SER A 364 12.47 -26.25 -50.53
N ARG A 365 11.82 -25.50 -51.44
CA ARG A 365 10.85 -25.82 -52.53
C ARG A 365 9.54 -26.40 -51.97
N ASN A 366 8.34 -25.87 -52.25
CA ASN A 366 7.80 -24.95 -53.30
C ASN A 366 6.94 -23.81 -52.66
N ALA A 367 6.76 -22.60 -53.21
CA ALA A 367 6.06 -22.15 -54.44
C ALA A 367 4.53 -22.41 -54.46
N ASN A 368 3.64 -21.51 -54.92
CA ASN A 368 3.78 -20.17 -55.57
C ASN A 368 3.36 -19.02 -54.58
N THR A 369 2.85 -17.81 -54.87
CA THR A 369 2.37 -17.02 -56.05
C THR A 369 2.52 -15.51 -55.67
N ARG A 370 2.77 -14.44 -56.46
CA ARG A 370 2.46 -13.98 -57.86
C ARG A 370 1.02 -13.42 -58.05
N THR A 371 0.74 -12.24 -58.66
CA THR A 371 1.59 -11.12 -59.15
C THR A 371 0.79 -9.82 -59.45
N ALA A 372 1.50 -8.67 -59.57
CA ALA A 372 1.17 -7.46 -60.39
C ALA A 372 0.04 -6.51 -59.89
N CYS A 373 0.01 -5.18 -60.20
CA CYS A 373 0.94 -4.31 -60.97
C CYS A 373 0.90 -2.82 -60.47
N GLY A 374 1.81 -1.95 -60.96
CA GLY A 374 1.95 -0.50 -60.63
C GLY A 374 1.17 0.44 -61.58
N PRO A 375 1.64 1.69 -61.91
CA PRO A 375 2.98 2.31 -61.69
C PRO A 375 3.00 3.80 -61.19
N GLY A 376 4.17 4.42 -60.98
CA GLY A 376 4.28 5.89 -60.82
C GLY A 376 5.61 6.48 -60.27
N SER A 377 6.46 6.97 -61.17
CA SER A 377 7.65 7.86 -61.03
C SER A 377 7.53 9.07 -60.06
N ARG A 378 8.60 9.76 -59.58
CA ARG A 378 10.02 9.90 -60.02
C ARG A 378 10.91 10.47 -58.87
N THR A 379 12.20 10.08 -58.83
CA THR A 379 13.49 10.84 -58.66
C THR A 379 13.55 12.11 -57.75
N ASP A 380 14.69 12.55 -57.17
CA ASP A 380 16.11 12.45 -57.57
C ASP A 380 17.05 11.76 -56.53
N GLU A 381 18.30 12.20 -56.34
CA GLU A 381 19.44 11.28 -56.10
C GLU A 381 20.69 11.83 -55.33
N PHE A 382 21.53 10.89 -54.83
CA PHE A 382 22.97 10.99 -54.40
C PHE A 382 23.37 11.67 -53.05
N PRO A 383 24.57 11.41 -52.47
CA PRO A 383 25.34 10.14 -52.40
C PRO A 383 26.02 9.86 -51.01
N ALA A 384 26.76 8.74 -50.90
CA ALA A 384 27.58 8.37 -49.73
C ALA A 384 29.06 8.07 -50.08
N PRO A 385 30.03 8.15 -49.12
CA PRO A 385 31.41 7.68 -49.28
C PRO A 385 31.66 6.26 -48.68
N ARG A 386 32.89 5.73 -48.86
CA ARG A 386 33.24 4.29 -48.72
C ARG A 386 34.20 3.94 -47.56
N ARG A 387 34.36 2.63 -47.30
CA ARG A 387 35.29 1.99 -46.35
C ARG A 387 36.77 1.96 -46.80
N SER A 388 37.67 2.00 -45.82
CA SER A 388 38.95 1.24 -45.70
C SER A 388 39.10 0.84 -44.20
N VAL A 389 39.65 -0.28 -43.71
CA VAL A 389 40.62 -1.33 -44.15
C VAL A 389 42.11 -0.96 -43.94
N GLY A 390 42.74 -1.48 -42.87
CA GLY A 390 44.21 -1.67 -42.84
C GLY A 390 44.98 -1.74 -41.49
N ARG A 391 45.19 -2.97 -40.95
CA ARG A 391 46.39 -3.47 -40.22
C ARG A 391 46.87 -2.89 -38.86
N ARG A 392 47.11 -3.81 -37.90
CA ARG A 392 48.24 -3.79 -36.91
C ARG A 392 49.48 -4.50 -37.52
N PRO A 393 50.73 -4.19 -37.09
CA PRO A 393 51.50 -5.05 -36.12
C PRO A 393 52.55 -4.27 -35.26
N THR A 394 53.46 -4.81 -34.42
CA THR A 394 53.47 -5.84 -33.32
C THR A 394 54.76 -5.70 -32.46
N HIS A 395 54.67 -5.92 -31.12
CA HIS A 395 55.78 -6.24 -30.16
C HIS A 395 56.89 -5.18 -29.85
N GLY A 396 57.56 -5.32 -28.67
CA GLY A 396 58.59 -4.38 -28.16
C GLY A 396 59.46 -4.87 -26.97
N ARG A 397 58.87 -5.06 -25.77
CA ARG A 397 59.51 -5.57 -24.50
C ARG A 397 60.52 -4.60 -23.78
N PRO A 398 61.06 -4.92 -22.57
CA PRO A 398 61.38 -3.93 -21.50
C PRO A 398 62.86 -3.90 -21.04
N VAL A 399 63.20 -3.12 -19.98
CA VAL A 399 64.36 -3.25 -19.00
C VAL A 399 64.58 -1.91 -18.24
N PRO A 400 65.09 -1.82 -16.97
CA PRO A 400 65.09 -2.72 -15.79
C PRO A 400 64.63 -2.00 -14.47
N CYS A 401 65.03 -2.50 -13.30
CA CYS A 401 64.88 -1.87 -11.97
C CYS A 401 66.23 -1.39 -11.38
N GLY A 402 66.18 -0.54 -10.36
CA GLY A 402 67.31 -0.07 -9.52
C GLY A 402 67.12 1.40 -9.11
N ASN A 403 67.37 1.83 -7.86
CA ASN A 403 67.85 1.13 -6.66
C ASN A 403 66.75 1.05 -5.57
#